data_AF-A0A4W5PQA6-F1
#
_entry.id   AF-A0A4W5PQA6-F1
#
_cell.length_a   1.000
_cell.length_b   1.000
_cell.length_c   1.000
_cell.angle_alpha   90.00
_cell.angle_beta   90.00
_cell.angle_gamma   90.00
#
_symmetry.space_group_name_H-M   'P 1'
#
loop_
_entity.id
_entity.type
_entity.pdbx_description
1 polymer ?
#
loop_
_entity_poly.entity_id
_entity_poly.type
_entity_poly.pdbx_seq_one_letter_code
_entity_poly.pdbx_strand_id
1 'polypeptide(L)'
;MQAMQFAYAVVTASEVAYFSYIYSIVELKHYRKATSYCRSVQLLGYTMGSVLGQLLVSFNLMSYNNNLVLTLVLISIALVTSLFLPMPQRSMFFHRSQERHKTGNVEEMDAQELPEALGRGDMCAGDGEMAEPPEEPVRTRSCRQVLIQLWRDFLQCYSTRELLYWSVWWALATCGYNQTINYVQVLWQHEEPSQNFTVYNGGVEAVAQSTVFLAGAATAYGIGFTQVDWAQWGELALGSFSGLGAAALFTMTFTANIWDCYASYIVFKCLYILLITIAM
;
A
#
# COMPACT_ATOMS: atom_id res chain seq x y z
N MET A 1 -10.41 -12.63 -23.87
CA MET A 1 -9.42 -11.62 -23.42
C MET A 1 -10.01 -10.56 -22.49
N GLN A 2 -11.14 -9.91 -22.82
CA GLN A 2 -11.70 -8.83 -21.99
C GLN A 2 -12.12 -9.24 -20.56
N ALA A 3 -12.74 -10.42 -20.40
CA ALA A 3 -13.14 -10.91 -19.07
C ALA A 3 -11.94 -11.17 -18.14
N MET A 4 -10.82 -11.63 -18.69
CA MET A 4 -9.57 -11.84 -17.95
C MET A 4 -8.99 -10.52 -17.46
N GLN A 5 -8.96 -9.49 -18.32
CA GLN A 5 -8.51 -8.15 -17.95
C GLN A 5 -9.41 -7.51 -16.88
N PHE A 6 -10.72 -7.72 -16.95
CA PHE A 6 -11.64 -7.28 -15.91
C PHE A 6 -11.35 -7.95 -14.57
N ALA A 7 -11.21 -9.29 -14.55
CA ALA A 7 -10.87 -10.01 -13.32
C ALA A 7 -9.52 -9.56 -12.75
N TYR A 8 -8.52 -9.36 -13.61
CA TYR A 8 -7.22 -8.82 -13.20
C TYR A 8 -7.35 -7.43 -12.57
N ALA A 9 -8.10 -6.52 -13.18
CA ALA A 9 -8.35 -5.18 -12.64
C ALA A 9 -9.06 -5.22 -11.28
N VAL A 10 -10.03 -6.13 -11.10
CA VAL A 10 -10.71 -6.33 -9.81
C VAL A 10 -9.73 -6.81 -8.74
N VAL A 11 -8.85 -7.77 -9.08
CA VAL A 11 -7.82 -8.25 -8.15
C VAL A 11 -6.85 -7.13 -7.77
N THR A 12 -6.36 -6.34 -8.73
CA THR A 12 -5.48 -5.20 -8.45
C THR A 12 -6.17 -4.14 -7.57
N ALA A 13 -7.46 -3.87 -7.79
CA ALA A 13 -8.21 -2.94 -6.96
C ALA A 13 -8.39 -3.45 -5.51
N SER A 14 -8.49 -4.77 -5.32
CA SER A 14 -8.64 -5.39 -4.00
C SER A 14 -7.40 -5.23 -3.10
N GLU A 15 -6.21 -4.98 -3.67
CA GLU A 15 -4.99 -4.71 -2.91
C GLU A 15 -5.15 -3.48 -1.99
N VAL A 16 -5.81 -2.42 -2.47
CA VAL A 16 -6.06 -1.21 -1.67
C VAL A 16 -7.01 -1.50 -0.51
N ALA A 17 -8.02 -2.33 -0.76
CA ALA A 17 -8.95 -2.77 0.29
C ALA A 17 -8.24 -3.63 1.35
N TYR A 18 -7.30 -4.48 0.94
CA TYR A 18 -6.49 -5.30 1.84
C TYR A 18 -5.63 -4.43 2.79
N PHE A 19 -4.95 -3.40 2.28
CA PHE A 19 -4.22 -2.46 3.14
C PHE A 19 -5.14 -1.70 4.09
N SER A 20 -6.31 -1.27 3.61
CA SER A 20 -7.31 -0.59 4.44
C SER A 20 -7.80 -1.48 5.60
N TYR A 21 -7.98 -2.77 5.35
CA TYR A 21 -8.32 -3.76 6.38
C TYR A 21 -7.21 -3.90 7.43
N ILE A 22 -5.95 -4.05 7.03
CA ILE A 22 -4.81 -4.16 7.96
C ILE A 22 -4.72 -2.93 8.86
N TYR A 23 -4.83 -1.72 8.29
CA TYR A 23 -4.79 -0.48 9.05
C TYR A 23 -6.00 -0.29 9.97
N SER A 24 -7.10 -1.02 9.77
CA SER A 24 -8.24 -0.97 10.69
C SER A 24 -8.05 -1.81 11.96
N ILE A 25 -7.17 -2.81 11.91
CA ILE A 25 -6.93 -3.76 13.02
C ILE A 25 -5.66 -3.42 13.80
N VAL A 26 -4.65 -2.89 13.13
CA VAL A 26 -3.38 -2.51 13.75
C VAL A 26 -3.53 -1.17 14.48
N GLU A 27 -2.78 -0.97 15.56
CA GLU A 27 -2.70 0.33 16.24
C GLU A 27 -1.76 1.31 15.51
N LEU A 28 -2.04 2.61 15.58
CA LEU A 28 -1.28 3.68 14.90
C LEU A 28 0.24 3.58 15.10
N LYS A 29 0.70 3.20 16.29
CA LYS A 29 2.13 3.04 16.64
C LYS A 29 2.85 1.98 15.80
N HIS A 30 2.11 1.00 15.29
CA HIS A 30 2.64 -0.14 14.57
C HIS A 30 2.39 -0.08 13.05
N TYR A 31 1.81 1.01 12.51
CA TYR A 31 1.45 1.12 11.09
C TYR A 31 2.66 0.89 10.18
N ARG A 32 3.74 1.63 10.39
CA ARG A 32 4.96 1.52 9.58
C ARG A 32 5.53 0.10 9.57
N LYS A 33 5.47 -0.60 10.71
CA LYS A 33 5.94 -1.98 10.85
C LYS A 33 5.01 -2.97 10.12
N ALA A 34 3.69 -2.80 10.25
CA ALA A 34 2.71 -3.63 9.54
C ALA A 34 2.79 -3.44 8.03
N THR A 35 2.90 -2.20 7.54
CA THR A 35 3.08 -1.89 6.12
C THR A 35 4.35 -2.53 5.57
N SER A 36 5.46 -2.41 6.30
CA SER A 36 6.74 -3.01 5.93
C SER A 36 6.60 -4.53 5.78
N TYR A 37 6.02 -5.23 6.76
CA TYR A 37 5.82 -6.68 6.65
C TYR A 37 4.95 -7.07 5.46
N CYS A 38 3.84 -6.38 5.23
CA CYS A 38 2.94 -6.67 4.11
C CYS A 38 3.63 -6.49 2.76
N ARG A 39 4.38 -5.40 2.59
CA ARG A 39 5.14 -5.13 1.36
C ARG A 39 6.28 -6.13 1.17
N SER A 40 6.99 -6.51 2.23
CA SER A 40 8.04 -7.53 2.16
C SER A 40 7.48 -8.89 1.74
N VAL A 41 6.35 -9.32 2.30
CA VAL A 41 5.69 -10.58 1.93
C VAL A 41 5.20 -10.54 0.48
N GLN A 42 4.64 -9.42 0.03
CA GLN A 42 4.18 -9.26 -1.35
C GLN A 42 5.33 -9.35 -2.35
N LEU A 43 6.43 -8.62 -2.11
CA LEU A 43 7.62 -8.68 -2.96
C LEU A 43 8.25 -10.08 -2.97
N LEU A 44 8.34 -10.73 -1.81
CA LEU A 44 8.83 -12.11 -1.68
C LEU A 44 7.95 -13.08 -2.47
N GLY A 45 6.62 -12.95 -2.36
CA GLY A 45 5.65 -13.75 -3.10
C GLY A 45 5.81 -13.59 -4.61
N TYR A 46 6.00 -12.36 -5.09
CA TYR A 46 6.28 -12.11 -6.50
C TYR A 46 7.62 -12.72 -6.95
N THR A 47 8.69 -12.62 -6.14
CA THR A 47 9.99 -13.23 -6.47
C THR A 47 9.90 -14.76 -6.50
N MET A 48 9.23 -15.34 -5.51
CA MET A 48 9.05 -16.79 -5.45
C MET A 48 8.16 -17.28 -6.60
N GLY A 49 7.11 -16.53 -6.94
CA GLY A 49 6.23 -16.84 -8.06
C GLY A 49 6.92 -16.76 -9.41
N SER A 50 7.74 -15.73 -9.65
CA SER A 50 8.50 -15.59 -10.92
C SER A 50 9.59 -16.66 -11.06
N VAL A 51 10.34 -16.95 -9.98
CA VAL A 51 11.33 -18.04 -9.97
C VAL A 51 10.65 -19.39 -10.18
N LEU A 52 9.57 -19.68 -9.46
CA LEU A 52 8.83 -20.93 -9.59
C LEU A 52 8.26 -21.07 -11.01
N GLY A 53 7.64 -20.02 -11.55
CA GLY A 53 7.11 -19.98 -12.92
C GLY A 53 8.20 -20.24 -13.96
N GLN A 54 9.35 -19.59 -13.82
CA GLN A 54 10.48 -19.82 -14.73
C GLN A 54 11.05 -21.24 -14.61
N LEU A 55 11.15 -21.81 -13.42
CA LEU A 55 11.60 -23.19 -13.21
C LEU A 55 10.64 -24.20 -13.84
N LEU A 56 9.32 -24.03 -13.62
CA LEU A 56 8.27 -24.89 -14.19
C LEU A 56 8.34 -24.95 -15.71
N VAL A 57 8.56 -23.80 -16.36
CA VAL A 57 8.69 -23.69 -17.81
C VAL A 57 10.05 -24.24 -18.29
N SER A 58 11.14 -23.88 -17.63
CA SER A 58 12.51 -24.24 -18.06
C SER A 58 12.79 -25.74 -18.00
N PHE A 59 12.26 -26.44 -16.98
CA PHE A 59 12.41 -27.90 -16.86
C PHE A 59 11.34 -28.68 -17.63
N ASN A 60 10.43 -28.01 -18.33
CA ASN A 60 9.30 -28.62 -19.04
C ASN A 60 8.48 -29.58 -18.15
N LEU A 61 8.42 -29.29 -16.85
CA LEU A 61 7.80 -30.15 -15.82
C LEU A 61 6.27 -30.16 -15.93
N MET A 62 5.68 -29.07 -16.41
CA MET A 62 4.23 -28.90 -16.56
C MET A 62 3.87 -28.19 -17.85
N SER A 63 2.79 -28.65 -18.50
CA SER A 63 2.16 -27.91 -19.60
C SER A 63 1.51 -26.61 -19.09
N TYR A 64 1.25 -25.66 -20.00
CA TYR A 64 0.57 -24.40 -19.67
C TYR A 64 -0.77 -24.60 -18.94
N ASN A 65 -1.53 -25.65 -19.29
CA ASN A 65 -2.80 -25.95 -18.63
C ASN A 65 -2.60 -26.37 -17.17
N ASN A 66 -1.56 -27.15 -16.88
CA ASN A 66 -1.28 -27.59 -15.51
C ASN A 66 -0.77 -26.43 -14.64
N ASN A 67 -0.03 -25.48 -15.22
CA ASN A 67 0.33 -24.23 -14.53
C ASN A 67 -0.92 -23.40 -14.16
N LEU A 68 -1.94 -23.34 -15.04
CA LEU A 68 -3.21 -22.68 -14.73
C LEU A 68 -4.00 -23.41 -13.64
N VAL A 69 -3.99 -24.74 -13.62
CA VAL A 69 -4.62 -25.52 -12.54
C VAL A 69 -3.89 -25.30 -11.21
N LEU A 70 -2.56 -25.25 -11.22
CA LEU A 70 -1.75 -24.98 -10.03
C LEU A 70 -2.08 -23.60 -9.44
N THR A 71 -2.15 -22.56 -10.26
CA THR A 71 -2.51 -21.21 -9.79
C THR A 71 -3.94 -21.17 -9.25
N LEU A 72 -4.87 -21.88 -9.88
CA LEU A 72 -6.25 -22.03 -9.38
C LEU A 72 -6.28 -22.67 -7.99
N VAL A 73 -5.51 -23.74 -7.77
CA VAL A 73 -5.41 -24.40 -6.46
C VAL A 73 -4.86 -23.45 -5.40
N LEU A 74 -3.78 -22.73 -5.70
CA LEU A 74 -3.18 -21.76 -4.76
C LEU A 74 -4.17 -20.65 -4.38
N ILE A 75 -4.91 -20.11 -5.36
CA ILE A 75 -5.94 -19.08 -5.11
C ILE A 75 -7.09 -19.66 -4.28
N SER A 76 -7.49 -20.91 -4.51
CA SER A 76 -8.56 -21.56 -3.72
C SER A 76 -8.16 -21.73 -2.24
N ILE A 77 -6.89 -22.10 -1.98
CA ILE A 77 -6.36 -22.20 -0.62
C ILE A 77 -6.33 -20.79 0.02
N ALA A 78 -5.86 -19.78 -0.70
CA ALA A 78 -5.85 -18.40 -0.22
C ALA A 78 -7.26 -17.91 0.14
N LEU A 79 -8.26 -18.24 -0.68
CA LEU A 79 -9.67 -17.93 -0.41
C LEU A 79 -10.16 -18.58 0.89
N VAL A 80 -9.88 -19.87 1.08
CA VAL A 80 -10.25 -20.59 2.32
C VAL A 80 -9.57 -19.94 3.53
N THR A 81 -8.28 -19.60 3.43
CA THR A 81 -7.58 -18.90 4.53
C THR A 81 -8.16 -17.52 4.82
N SER A 82 -8.63 -16.80 3.79
CA SER A 82 -9.28 -15.49 3.95
C SER A 82 -10.56 -15.56 4.78
N LEU A 83 -11.26 -16.69 4.82
CA LEU A 83 -12.49 -16.86 5.61
C LEU A 83 -12.23 -16.94 7.11
N PHE A 84 -11.01 -17.29 7.52
CA PHE A 84 -10.59 -17.35 8.92
C PHE A 84 -10.04 -16.01 9.45
N LEU A 85 -9.97 -14.97 8.60
CA LEU A 85 -9.51 -13.65 9.04
C LEU A 85 -10.53 -13.01 9.99
N PRO A 86 -10.08 -12.35 11.06
CA PRO A 86 -10.97 -11.70 12.00
C PRO A 86 -11.75 -10.57 11.31
N MET A 87 -13.06 -10.51 11.54
CA MET A 87 -13.85 -9.39 11.04
C MET A 87 -13.35 -8.08 11.69
N PRO A 88 -13.16 -7.00 10.91
CA PRO A 88 -12.68 -5.74 11.45
C PRO A 88 -13.79 -5.13 12.33
N GLN A 89 -13.64 -5.27 13.65
CA GLN A 89 -14.63 -4.77 14.62
C GLN A 89 -14.54 -3.27 14.86
N ARG A 90 -13.51 -2.59 14.34
CA ARG A 90 -13.28 -1.16 14.56
C ARG A 90 -12.97 -0.45 13.26
N SER A 91 -13.79 0.53 12.91
CA SER A 91 -13.48 1.46 11.81
C SER A 91 -12.35 2.39 12.25
N MET A 92 -11.33 2.54 11.38
CA MET A 92 -10.14 3.36 11.60
C MET A 92 -10.47 4.82 12.02
N PHE A 93 -11.68 5.30 11.69
CA PHE A 93 -12.15 6.63 12.03
C PHE A 93 -12.49 6.85 13.51
N PHE A 94 -12.65 5.78 14.30
CA PHE A 94 -13.06 5.89 15.70
C PHE A 94 -11.92 6.16 16.68
N HIS A 95 -10.64 6.05 16.27
CA HIS A 95 -9.51 6.42 17.13
C HIS A 95 -9.50 7.92 17.47
N ARG A 96 -10.02 8.78 16.57
CA ARG A 96 -10.06 10.22 16.81
C ARG A 96 -11.09 10.64 17.86
N SER A 97 -12.13 9.83 18.07
CA SER A 97 -13.17 10.11 19.06
C SER A 97 -12.74 9.71 20.47
N GLN A 98 -11.91 8.67 20.62
CA GLN A 98 -11.49 8.19 21.92
C GLN A 98 -10.27 8.93 22.47
N GLU A 99 -9.33 9.36 21.61
CA GLU A 99 -8.20 10.19 22.05
C GLU A 99 -8.63 11.60 22.41
N ARG A 100 -9.55 12.23 21.64
CA ARG A 100 -10.06 13.57 21.99
C ARG A 100 -10.79 13.58 23.35
N HIS A 101 -11.32 12.45 23.79
CA HIS A 101 -11.97 12.28 25.10
C HIS A 101 -10.99 11.88 26.23
N LYS A 102 -9.79 11.39 25.90
CA LYS A 102 -8.72 11.10 26.87
C LYS A 102 -7.79 12.29 27.10
N THR A 103 -7.53 13.10 26.07
CA THR A 103 -6.68 14.31 26.17
C THR A 103 -7.43 15.49 26.81
N GLY A 104 -8.77 15.46 26.86
CA GLY A 104 -9.56 16.48 27.55
C GLY A 104 -9.54 16.40 29.09
N ASN A 105 -8.98 15.33 29.67
CA ASN A 105 -9.06 15.06 31.11
C ASN A 105 -7.69 15.00 31.82
N VAL A 106 -6.56 15.36 31.18
CA VAL A 106 -5.21 15.18 31.79
C VAL A 106 -4.30 16.42 31.71
N GLU A 107 -4.76 17.59 31.28
CA GLU A 107 -3.92 18.81 31.37
C GLU A 107 -4.67 19.97 32.03
N GLU A 108 -4.79 19.92 33.35
CA GLU A 108 -4.85 21.11 34.21
C GLU A 108 -4.08 20.83 35.51
N MET A 109 -2.75 21.01 35.48
CA MET A 109 -1.98 21.38 36.66
C MET A 109 -0.61 21.95 36.26
N ASP A 110 -0.52 23.28 36.09
CA ASP A 110 0.43 24.05 36.88
C ASP A 110 0.04 25.53 36.93
N ALA A 111 0.11 26.10 38.13
CA ALA A 111 -0.43 27.40 38.49
C ALA A 111 0.67 28.46 38.54
N GLN A 112 0.37 29.70 38.10
CA GLN A 112 1.02 30.87 38.69
C GLN A 112 0.14 32.14 38.67
N GLU A 113 -0.35 32.46 39.89
CA GLU A 113 -0.59 33.76 40.53
C GLU A 113 -1.93 34.56 40.39
N LEU A 114 -2.43 34.91 41.59
CA LEU A 114 -3.66 35.56 42.14
C LEU A 114 -3.75 37.09 41.86
N PRO A 115 -4.72 37.90 42.40
CA PRO A 115 -6.01 37.64 43.09
C PRO A 115 -7.19 38.43 42.46
N GLU A 116 -8.48 38.38 42.86
CA GLU A 116 -9.08 38.60 44.17
C GLU A 116 -10.63 38.59 44.04
N ALA A 117 -11.31 38.36 45.17
CA ALA A 117 -12.66 38.81 45.55
C ALA A 117 -13.89 37.85 45.44
N LEU A 118 -14.42 37.59 46.64
CA LEU A 118 -15.84 37.44 47.03
C LEU A 118 -16.53 36.07 46.87
N GLY A 119 -16.36 35.25 47.91
CA GLY A 119 -17.44 35.11 48.89
C GLY A 119 -18.28 33.82 48.91
N ARG A 120 -18.27 33.20 50.10
CA ARG A 120 -19.43 32.61 50.81
C ARG A 120 -19.67 31.09 50.67
N GLY A 121 -19.15 30.38 51.68
CA GLY A 121 -19.79 29.34 52.52
C GLY A 121 -20.72 28.30 51.89
N ASP A 122 -20.42 27.01 52.04
CA ASP A 122 -20.85 26.18 53.19
C ASP A 122 -20.57 24.69 52.90
N MET A 123 -20.37 23.89 53.95
CA MET A 123 -20.09 22.46 53.91
C MET A 123 -21.35 21.66 53.53
N CYS A 124 -21.18 20.50 52.88
CA CYS A 124 -21.76 19.22 53.34
C CYS A 124 -21.22 18.04 52.50
N ALA A 125 -20.66 17.07 53.22
CA ALA A 125 -20.32 15.74 52.73
C ALA A 125 -21.60 14.93 52.44
N GLY A 126 -21.55 14.08 51.42
CA GLY A 126 -22.60 13.12 51.11
C GLY A 126 -22.04 12.02 50.22
N ASP A 127 -21.79 10.86 50.83
CA ASP A 127 -21.50 9.59 50.16
C ASP A 127 -22.63 9.23 49.19
N GLY A 128 -22.26 8.80 47.98
CA GLY A 128 -23.21 8.33 46.97
C GLY A 128 -22.51 7.42 45.96
N GLU A 129 -22.94 6.17 45.94
CA GLU A 129 -22.44 5.05 45.15
C GLU A 129 -22.17 5.40 43.66
N MET A 130 -20.98 5.02 43.16
CA MET A 130 -20.68 5.07 41.74
C MET A 130 -21.53 4.02 41.01
N ALA A 131 -22.64 4.48 40.43
CA ALA A 131 -23.35 3.74 39.40
C ALA A 131 -22.45 3.60 38.16
N GLU A 132 -22.26 2.36 37.71
CA GLU A 132 -21.60 2.05 36.44
C GLU A 132 -22.31 2.77 35.27
N PRO A 133 -21.58 3.38 34.32
CA PRO A 133 -22.21 4.02 33.17
C PRO A 133 -22.89 2.96 32.28
N PRO A 134 -24.08 3.23 31.72
CA PRO A 134 -24.80 2.26 30.93
C PRO A 134 -24.05 1.97 29.63
N GLU A 135 -23.89 0.68 29.32
CA GLU A 135 -23.40 0.19 28.03
C GLU A 135 -24.21 0.84 26.89
N GLU A 136 -23.55 1.62 26.03
CA GLU A 136 -24.23 2.24 24.88
C GLU A 136 -24.73 1.15 23.91
N PRO A 137 -26.01 1.18 23.51
CA PRO A 137 -26.53 0.22 22.55
C PRO A 137 -25.86 0.41 21.18
N VAL A 138 -25.37 -0.69 20.60
CA VAL A 138 -24.80 -0.76 19.25
C VAL A 138 -25.81 -0.22 18.24
N ARG A 139 -25.69 1.07 17.94
CA ARG A 139 -26.60 1.82 17.06
C ARG A 139 -26.36 1.33 15.63
N THR A 140 -27.30 0.58 15.08
CA THR A 140 -27.30 0.19 13.65
C THR A 140 -27.39 1.45 12.79
N ARG A 141 -26.23 2.01 12.42
CA ARG A 141 -26.15 3.17 11.51
C ARG A 141 -26.70 2.75 10.15
N SER A 142 -27.62 3.54 9.61
CA SER A 142 -28.15 3.32 8.26
C SER A 142 -27.01 3.41 7.24
N CYS A 143 -26.99 2.53 6.23
CA CYS A 143 -25.96 2.52 5.17
C CYS A 143 -25.76 3.91 4.53
N ARG A 144 -26.85 4.68 4.39
CA ARG A 144 -26.81 6.07 3.90
C ARG A 144 -26.01 7.01 4.81
N GLN A 145 -26.11 6.85 6.13
CA GLN A 145 -25.36 7.66 7.09
C GLN A 145 -23.87 7.30 7.04
N VAL A 146 -23.53 6.02 6.87
CA VAL A 146 -22.15 5.58 6.68
C VAL A 146 -21.57 6.16 5.39
N LEU A 147 -22.31 6.13 4.28
CA LEU A 147 -21.88 6.73 3.02
C LEU A 147 -21.67 8.24 3.10
N ILE A 148 -22.61 8.97 3.72
CA ILE A 148 -22.48 10.42 3.92
C ILE A 148 -21.27 10.75 4.82
N GLN A 149 -21.05 9.94 5.85
CA GLN A 149 -19.91 10.11 6.73
C GLN A 149 -18.59 9.83 5.98
N LEU A 150 -18.51 8.73 5.24
CA LEU A 150 -17.35 8.38 4.41
C LEU A 150 -17.05 9.48 3.38
N TRP A 151 -18.08 10.09 2.78
CA TRP A 151 -17.94 11.19 1.83
C TRP A 151 -17.42 12.48 2.49
N ARG A 152 -17.94 12.82 3.67
CA ARG A 152 -17.48 13.97 4.45
C ARG A 152 -16.03 13.78 4.90
N ASP A 153 -15.71 12.58 5.35
CA ASP A 153 -14.38 12.17 5.78
C ASP A 153 -13.40 12.19 4.60
N PHE A 154 -13.82 11.72 3.42
CA PHE A 154 -13.08 11.83 2.17
C PHE A 154 -12.76 13.29 1.82
N LEU A 155 -13.77 14.17 1.79
CA LEU A 155 -13.59 15.60 1.54
C LEU A 155 -12.64 16.25 2.56
N GLN A 156 -12.75 15.86 3.83
CA GLN A 156 -11.92 16.40 4.90
C GLN A 156 -10.47 15.93 4.80
N CYS A 157 -10.22 14.67 4.46
CA CYS A 157 -8.88 14.14 4.21
C CYS A 157 -8.21 14.85 3.02
N TYR A 158 -8.92 14.98 1.90
CA TYR A 158 -8.40 15.61 0.68
C TYR A 158 -8.38 17.15 0.74
N SER A 159 -8.85 17.76 1.83
CA SER A 159 -8.72 19.21 2.05
C SER A 159 -7.28 19.66 2.27
N THR A 160 -6.38 18.74 2.69
CA THR A 160 -4.96 19.02 2.85
C THR A 160 -4.26 18.92 1.49
N ARG A 161 -3.67 20.04 1.03
CA ARG A 161 -3.01 20.11 -0.30
C ARG A 161 -1.92 19.06 -0.47
N GLU A 162 -1.11 18.85 0.56
CA GLU A 162 -0.04 17.85 0.57
C GLU A 162 -0.59 16.44 0.29
N LEU A 163 -1.64 16.02 1.02
CA LEU A 163 -2.26 14.71 0.81
C LEU A 163 -2.84 14.56 -0.60
N LEU A 164 -3.40 15.64 -1.16
CA LEU A 164 -3.94 15.63 -2.52
C LEU A 164 -2.82 15.45 -3.57
N TYR A 165 -1.68 16.11 -3.42
CA TYR A 165 -0.55 15.92 -4.35
C TYR A 165 -0.01 14.49 -4.31
N TRP A 166 0.23 13.96 -3.10
CA TRP A 166 0.76 12.61 -2.94
C TRP A 166 -0.20 11.54 -3.44
N SER A 167 -1.51 11.70 -3.22
CA SER A 167 -2.52 10.76 -3.70
C SER A 167 -2.69 10.78 -5.22
N VAL A 168 -2.69 11.96 -5.84
CA VAL A 168 -2.73 12.09 -7.32
C VAL A 168 -1.48 11.49 -7.94
N TRP A 169 -0.30 11.78 -7.39
CA TRP A 169 0.95 11.18 -7.84
C TRP A 169 0.91 9.66 -7.71
N TRP A 170 0.48 9.13 -6.56
CA TRP A 170 0.39 7.69 -6.33
C TRP A 170 -0.57 6.99 -7.30
N ALA A 171 -1.72 7.62 -7.58
CA ALA A 171 -2.68 7.10 -8.54
C ALA A 171 -2.10 7.06 -9.97
N LEU A 172 -1.46 8.14 -10.41
CA LEU A 172 -0.82 8.22 -11.72
C LEU A 172 0.35 7.24 -11.85
N ALA A 173 1.22 7.16 -10.85
CA ALA A 173 2.36 6.26 -10.84
C ALA A 173 1.93 4.79 -10.85
N THR A 174 0.93 4.43 -10.06
CA THR A 174 0.40 3.05 -10.00
C THR A 174 -0.29 2.67 -11.30
N CYS A 175 -1.05 3.59 -11.90
CA CYS A 175 -1.66 3.39 -13.22
C CYS A 175 -0.59 3.17 -14.30
N GLY A 176 0.42 4.05 -14.35
CA GLY A 176 1.54 3.95 -15.28
C GLY A 176 2.34 2.65 -15.13
N TYR A 177 2.64 2.26 -13.88
CA TYR A 177 3.29 0.98 -13.59
C TYR A 177 2.46 -0.21 -14.10
N ASN A 178 1.16 -0.24 -13.78
CA ASN A 178 0.25 -1.29 -14.23
C ASN A 178 0.13 -1.34 -15.76
N GLN A 179 0.12 -0.19 -16.44
CA GLN A 179 0.14 -0.14 -17.89
C GLN A 179 1.43 -0.75 -18.44
N THR A 180 2.60 -0.33 -17.95
CA THR A 180 3.89 -0.86 -18.42
C THR A 180 3.97 -2.37 -18.24
N ILE A 181 3.65 -2.92 -17.06
CA ILE A 181 3.75 -4.38 -16.84
C ILE A 181 2.81 -5.20 -17.72
N ASN A 182 1.65 -4.66 -18.10
CA ASN A 182 0.69 -5.38 -18.94
C ASN A 182 1.11 -5.39 -20.43
N TYR A 183 1.77 -4.33 -20.89
CA TYR A 183 2.14 -4.18 -22.31
C TYR A 183 3.60 -4.55 -22.61
N VAL A 184 4.49 -4.66 -21.61
CA VAL A 184 5.91 -4.99 -21.80
C VAL A 184 6.10 -6.31 -22.55
N GLN A 185 5.30 -7.33 -22.24
CA GLN A 185 5.38 -8.65 -22.88
C GLN A 185 5.01 -8.57 -24.37
N VAL A 186 4.02 -7.73 -24.71
CA VAL A 186 3.61 -7.48 -26.09
C VAL A 186 4.71 -6.72 -26.85
N LEU A 187 5.35 -5.75 -26.20
CA LEU A 187 6.46 -5.02 -26.79
C LEU A 187 7.65 -5.94 -27.09
N TRP A 188 8.05 -6.77 -26.13
CA TRP A 188 9.15 -7.72 -26.32
C TRP A 188 8.87 -8.71 -27.46
N GLN A 189 7.62 -9.12 -27.64
CA GLN A 189 7.21 -9.97 -28.76
C GLN A 189 7.24 -9.25 -30.11
N HIS A 190 7.04 -7.93 -30.13
CA HIS A 190 7.14 -7.13 -31.35
C HIS A 190 8.59 -6.95 -31.80
N GLU A 191 9.48 -6.63 -30.86
CA GLU A 191 10.92 -6.43 -31.11
C GLU A 191 11.61 -7.75 -31.49
N GLU A 192 11.33 -8.84 -30.76
CA GLU A 192 11.88 -10.16 -31.05
C GLU A 192 10.78 -11.22 -31.15
N PRO A 193 10.30 -11.54 -32.37
CA PRO A 193 9.29 -12.58 -32.56
C PRO A 193 9.80 -13.93 -32.06
N SER A 194 9.03 -14.56 -31.17
CA SER A 194 9.29 -15.85 -30.48
C SER A 194 9.66 -17.06 -31.36
N GLN A 195 9.76 -16.90 -32.68
CA GLN A 195 10.13 -17.97 -33.61
C GLN A 195 11.65 -18.16 -33.78
N ASN A 196 12.49 -17.20 -33.39
CA ASN A 196 13.91 -17.22 -33.74
C ASN A 196 14.91 -17.40 -32.56
N PHE A 197 14.52 -17.29 -31.29
CA PHE A 197 15.42 -17.51 -30.15
C PHE A 197 14.68 -17.92 -28.87
N THR A 198 15.40 -18.51 -27.92
CA THR A 198 14.91 -18.91 -26.59
C THR A 198 14.36 -17.70 -25.84
N VAL A 199 13.05 -17.68 -25.61
CA VAL A 199 12.35 -16.62 -24.89
C VAL A 199 12.86 -16.53 -23.43
N TYR A 200 13.59 -15.46 -23.09
CA TYR A 200 14.10 -15.21 -21.73
C TYR A 200 13.16 -14.35 -20.86
N ASN A 201 11.98 -13.97 -21.37
CA ASN A 201 11.05 -13.04 -20.72
C ASN A 201 10.76 -13.40 -19.24
N GLY A 202 10.52 -14.67 -18.93
CA GLY A 202 10.27 -15.09 -17.55
C GLY A 202 11.53 -15.05 -16.66
N GLY A 203 12.72 -15.28 -17.23
CA GLY A 203 13.99 -15.10 -16.55
C GLY A 203 14.27 -13.62 -16.25
N VAL A 204 13.99 -12.74 -17.21
CA VAL A 204 14.10 -11.28 -17.04
C VAL A 204 13.12 -10.80 -15.97
N GLU A 205 11.89 -11.30 -15.95
CA GLU A 205 10.95 -11.00 -14.87
C GLU A 205 11.44 -11.47 -13.50
N ALA A 206 12.04 -12.65 -13.42
CA ALA A 206 12.63 -13.15 -12.17
C ALA A 206 13.80 -12.28 -11.70
N VAL A 207 14.71 -11.91 -12.61
CA VAL A 207 15.84 -11.02 -12.31
C VAL A 207 15.34 -9.64 -11.92
N ALA A 208 14.39 -9.06 -12.67
CA ALA A 208 13.77 -7.80 -12.34
C ALA A 208 13.17 -7.84 -10.93
N GLN A 209 12.42 -8.90 -10.61
CA GLN A 209 11.76 -9.02 -9.32
C GLN A 209 12.74 -9.18 -8.15
N SER A 210 13.80 -9.96 -8.33
CA SER A 210 14.88 -10.06 -7.34
C SER A 210 15.59 -8.72 -7.14
N THR A 211 15.88 -8.00 -8.23
CA THR A 211 16.56 -6.71 -8.18
C THR A 211 15.70 -5.65 -7.51
N VAL A 212 14.40 -5.63 -7.82
CA VAL A 212 13.38 -4.78 -7.20
C VAL A 212 13.26 -5.07 -5.70
N PHE A 213 13.24 -6.35 -5.30
CA PHE A 213 13.23 -6.73 -3.89
C PHE A 213 14.45 -6.18 -3.14
N LEU A 214 15.64 -6.35 -3.71
CA LEU A 214 16.89 -5.83 -3.13
C LEU A 214 16.90 -4.29 -3.06
N ALA A 215 16.46 -3.62 -4.12
CA ALA A 215 16.37 -2.15 -4.17
C ALA A 215 15.39 -1.59 -3.13
N GLY A 216 14.22 -2.23 -2.99
CA GLY A 216 13.22 -1.87 -1.98
C GLY A 216 13.75 -2.08 -0.55
N ALA A 217 14.41 -3.23 -0.29
CA ALA A 217 15.01 -3.50 1.01
C ALA A 217 16.13 -2.52 1.37
N ALA A 218 17.04 -2.24 0.42
CA ALA A 218 18.13 -1.29 0.60
C ALA A 218 17.59 0.13 0.89
N THR A 219 16.49 0.51 0.26
CA THR A 219 15.89 1.84 0.42
C THR A 219 15.14 1.97 1.72
N ALA A 220 14.35 0.96 2.10
CA ALA A 220 13.70 0.92 3.40
C ALA A 220 14.73 0.97 4.54
N TYR A 221 15.85 0.25 4.39
CA TYR A 221 16.98 0.34 5.31
C TYR A 221 17.59 1.73 5.31
N GLY A 222 17.89 2.29 4.13
CA GLY A 222 18.46 3.64 3.98
C GLY A 222 17.62 4.72 4.66
N ILE A 223 16.32 4.78 4.35
CA ILE A 223 15.36 5.72 4.96
C ILE A 223 15.25 5.52 6.48
N GLY A 224 15.47 4.30 6.98
CA GLY A 224 15.48 4.01 8.41
C GLY A 224 16.66 4.63 9.17
N PHE A 225 17.80 4.83 8.50
CA PHE A 225 19.01 5.39 9.10
C PHE A 225 19.23 6.87 8.76
N THR A 226 18.59 7.39 7.71
CA THR A 226 18.74 8.78 7.29
C THR A 226 17.65 9.67 7.88
N GLN A 227 18.04 10.65 8.69
CA GLN A 227 17.14 11.74 9.13
C GLN A 227 17.04 12.81 8.04
N VAL A 228 16.42 12.46 6.92
CA VAL A 228 16.19 13.39 5.80
C VAL A 228 14.84 14.07 5.97
N ASP A 229 14.81 15.39 5.85
CA ASP A 229 13.58 16.18 5.79
C ASP A 229 12.88 15.98 4.44
N TRP A 230 12.06 14.94 4.36
CA TRP A 230 11.30 14.56 3.17
C TRP A 230 10.30 15.62 2.71
N ALA A 231 9.93 16.56 3.58
CA ALA A 231 9.08 17.70 3.22
C ALA A 231 9.74 18.63 2.18
N GLN A 232 11.08 18.73 2.17
CA GLN A 232 11.80 19.61 1.26
C GLN A 232 12.46 18.86 0.10
N TRP A 233 12.93 17.64 0.36
CA TRP A 233 13.61 16.81 -0.65
C TRP A 233 12.68 15.85 -1.39
N GLY A 234 11.47 15.60 -0.86
CA GLY A 234 10.50 14.68 -1.43
C GLY A 234 10.09 15.07 -2.85
N GLU A 235 9.78 16.33 -3.09
CA GLU A 235 9.38 16.81 -4.43
C GLU A 235 10.50 16.64 -5.47
N LEU A 236 11.75 16.94 -5.08
CA LEU A 236 12.91 16.76 -5.96
C LEU A 236 13.20 15.27 -6.23
N ALA A 237 13.10 14.43 -5.21
CA ALA A 237 13.25 12.97 -5.36
C ALA A 237 12.14 12.40 -6.27
N LEU A 238 10.89 12.82 -6.06
CA LEU A 238 9.75 12.48 -6.90
C LEU A 238 10.00 12.84 -8.36
N GLY A 239 10.36 14.10 -8.64
CA GLY A 239 10.59 14.59 -9.99
C GLY A 239 11.76 13.90 -10.68
N SER A 240 12.88 13.74 -9.98
CA SER A 240 14.10 13.13 -10.54
C SER A 240 13.92 11.65 -10.86
N PHE A 241 13.43 10.83 -9.91
CA PHE A 241 13.21 9.41 -10.17
C PHE A 241 12.07 9.16 -11.17
N SER A 242 11.02 10.00 -11.18
CA SER A 242 9.97 9.89 -12.20
C SER A 242 10.48 10.27 -13.59
N GLY A 243 11.32 11.30 -13.69
CA GLY A 243 11.99 11.70 -14.94
C GLY A 243 12.93 10.61 -15.47
N LEU A 244 13.72 10.00 -14.58
CA LEU A 244 14.56 8.84 -14.92
C LEU A 244 13.71 7.64 -15.36
N GLY A 245 12.57 7.39 -14.70
CA GLY A 245 11.63 6.35 -15.08
C GLY A 245 11.04 6.60 -16.47
N ALA A 246 10.65 7.83 -16.78
CA ALA A 246 10.18 8.23 -18.10
C ALA A 246 11.28 8.06 -19.17
N ALA A 247 12.52 8.44 -18.86
CA ALA A 247 13.66 8.22 -19.76
C ALA A 247 13.88 6.73 -20.05
N ALA A 248 13.77 5.86 -19.05
CA ALA A 248 13.89 4.40 -19.23
C ALA A 248 12.74 3.82 -20.09
N LEU A 249 11.51 4.32 -19.95
CA LEU A 249 10.41 3.91 -20.83
C LEU A 249 10.61 4.43 -22.27
N PHE A 250 11.16 5.64 -22.41
CA PHE A 250 11.47 6.21 -23.70
C PHE A 250 12.56 5.40 -24.41
N THR A 251 13.65 5.05 -23.74
CA THR A 251 14.71 4.21 -24.33
C THR A 251 14.14 2.88 -24.81
N MET A 252 13.32 2.21 -23.99
CA MET A 252 12.67 0.94 -24.35
C MET A 252 11.76 1.03 -25.59
N THR A 253 11.25 2.21 -25.93
CA THR A 253 10.38 2.41 -27.10
C THR A 253 11.18 2.65 -28.39
N PHE A 254 12.41 3.16 -28.29
CA PHE A 254 13.22 3.56 -29.45
C PHE A 254 14.43 2.64 -29.71
N THR A 255 14.68 1.65 -28.84
CA THR A 255 15.75 0.66 -29.03
C THR A 255 15.21 -0.62 -29.67
N ALA A 256 15.86 -1.05 -30.76
CA ALA A 256 15.57 -2.34 -31.41
C ALA A 256 16.31 -3.54 -30.79
N ASN A 257 17.05 -3.32 -29.70
CA ASN A 257 17.79 -4.37 -28.99
C ASN A 257 16.98 -4.85 -27.79
N ILE A 258 16.71 -6.16 -27.74
CA ILE A 258 15.95 -6.75 -26.63
C ILE A 258 16.64 -6.59 -25.26
N TRP A 259 17.97 -6.63 -25.21
CA TRP A 259 18.75 -6.47 -23.97
C TRP A 259 18.63 -5.07 -23.39
N ASP A 260 18.61 -4.05 -24.24
CA ASP A 260 18.42 -2.65 -23.83
C ASP A 260 16.99 -2.45 -23.30
N CYS A 261 16.00 -3.10 -23.93
CA CYS A 261 14.62 -3.13 -23.45
C CYS A 261 14.49 -3.82 -22.08
N TYR A 262 15.17 -4.96 -21.89
CA TYR A 262 15.19 -5.68 -20.60
C TYR A 262 15.85 -4.85 -19.50
N ALA A 263 17.02 -4.25 -19.77
CA ALA A 263 17.72 -3.41 -18.82
C ALA A 263 16.89 -2.17 -18.43
N SER A 264 16.31 -1.49 -19.41
CA SER A 264 15.44 -0.32 -19.19
C SER A 264 14.20 -0.68 -18.37
N TYR A 265 13.59 -1.85 -18.62
CA TYR A 265 12.48 -2.36 -17.82
C TYR A 265 12.86 -2.61 -16.36
N ILE A 266 14.00 -3.26 -16.10
CA ILE A 266 14.51 -3.50 -14.74
C ILE A 266 14.73 -2.16 -14.02
N VAL A 267 15.40 -1.21 -14.67
CA VAL A 267 15.64 0.13 -14.12
C VAL A 267 14.33 0.84 -13.78
N PHE A 268 13.36 0.83 -14.69
CA PHE A 268 12.04 1.42 -14.45
C PHE A 268 11.35 0.81 -13.22
N LYS A 269 11.31 -0.52 -13.09
CA LYS A 269 10.71 -1.18 -11.91
C LYS A 269 11.43 -0.83 -10.62
N CYS A 270 12.76 -0.78 -10.65
CA CYS A 270 13.56 -0.35 -9.50
C CYS A 270 13.22 1.09 -9.11
N LEU A 271 13.21 2.03 -10.05
CA LEU A 271 12.85 3.43 -9.78
C LEU A 271 11.44 3.56 -9.19
N TYR A 272 10.47 2.79 -9.71
CA TYR A 272 9.12 2.75 -9.15
C TYR A 272 9.09 2.25 -7.70
N ILE A 273 9.78 1.15 -7.37
CA ILE A 273 9.78 0.62 -6.00
C ILE A 273 10.52 1.54 -5.04
N LEU A 274 11.58 2.21 -5.49
CA LEU A 274 12.29 3.22 -4.72
C LEU A 274 11.35 4.38 -4.35
N LEU A 275 10.66 4.91 -5.36
CA LEU A 275 9.70 6.01 -5.21
C LEU A 275 8.55 5.69 -4.26
N ILE A 276 7.91 4.52 -4.41
CA ILE A 276 6.79 4.15 -3.55
C ILE A 276 7.23 3.89 -2.11
N THR A 277 8.46 3.43 -1.91
CA THR A 277 9.03 3.20 -0.57
C THR A 277 9.37 4.51 0.13
N ILE A 278 9.83 5.52 -0.62
CA ILE A 278 10.07 6.88 -0.11
C ILE A 278 8.74 7.58 0.24
N ALA A 279 7.70 7.35 -0.56
CA ALA A 279 6.40 7.98 -0.38
C ALA A 279 5.56 7.44 0.79
N MET A 280 5.95 6.31 1.39
CA MET A 280 5.24 5.61 2.47
C MET A 280 5.89 5.80 3.84
#